data_AF-A0A381UGX8-F1
#
_entry.id   AF-A0A381UGX8-F1
#
_cell.length_a   1.000
_cell.length_b   1.000
_cell.length_c   1.000
_cell.angle_alpha   90.00
_cell.angle_beta   90.00
_cell.angle_gamma   90.00
#
_symmetry.space_group_name_H-M   'P 1'
#
loop_
_entity.id
_entity.type
_entity.pdbx_description
1 polymer ?
#
loop_
_entity_poly.entity_id
_entity_poly.type
_entity_poly.pdbx_seq_one_letter_code
_entity_poly.pdbx_strand_id
1 'polypeptide(L)'
;MKVVRHLTEKLDVVYLSAHTNAERMIEQCREFHPKTVVMTDENAAEIVHIELVKDGIEVLSGREGLLDLAGRKDVELMLNGLVGAPGMEPTLEAVRACVDVALSNKESMV
;
A
#
# COMPACT_ATOMS: atom_id res chain seq x y z
N MET A 1 -10.96 -0.03 2.81
CA MET A 1 -11.35 1.02 1.83
C MET A 1 -12.74 1.63 2.01
N LYS A 2 -13.62 1.18 2.93
CA LYS A 2 -14.95 1.80 3.09
C LYS A 2 -14.90 3.30 3.41
N VAL A 3 -13.97 3.75 4.25
CA VAL A 3 -13.86 5.19 4.60
C VAL A 3 -13.35 6.01 3.40
N VAL A 4 -12.33 5.51 2.69
CA VAL A 4 -11.80 6.15 1.49
C VAL A 4 -12.90 6.35 0.43
N ARG A 5 -13.77 5.34 0.23
CA ARG A 5 -14.94 5.45 -0.66
C ARG A 5 -15.89 6.60 -0.35
N HIS A 6 -16.01 7.01 0.91
CA HIS A 6 -16.89 8.11 1.32
C HIS A 6 -16.17 9.47 1.30
N LEU A 7 -14.87 9.48 1.03
CA LEU A 7 -13.99 10.65 1.08
C LEU A 7 -13.17 10.78 -0.21
N THR A 8 -13.65 10.24 -1.33
CA THR A 8 -12.94 10.25 -2.63
C THR A 8 -12.63 11.65 -3.15
N GLU A 9 -13.39 12.68 -2.74
CA GLU A 9 -13.10 14.08 -3.06
C GLU A 9 -11.97 14.69 -2.22
N LYS A 10 -11.54 13.99 -1.15
CA LYS A 10 -10.54 14.48 -0.18
C LYS A 10 -9.29 13.59 -0.10
N LEU A 11 -9.37 12.39 -0.63
CA LEU A 11 -8.30 11.40 -0.56
C LEU A 11 -8.07 10.82 -1.95
N ASP A 12 -6.83 10.97 -2.42
CA ASP A 12 -6.34 10.29 -3.61
C ASP A 12 -5.51 9.07 -3.20
N VAL A 13 -5.83 7.90 -3.75
CA VAL A 13 -5.15 6.65 -3.41
C VAL A 13 -4.01 6.45 -4.38
N VAL A 14 -2.85 6.99 -4.02
CA VAL A 14 -1.65 6.90 -4.88
C VAL A 14 -1.04 5.50 -4.86
N TYR A 15 -1.09 4.82 -3.71
CA TYR A 15 -0.40 3.56 -3.47
C TYR A 15 -1.23 2.56 -2.66
N LEU A 16 -1.09 1.26 -2.98
CA LEU A 16 -1.69 0.16 -2.22
C LEU A 16 -0.67 -0.93 -1.91
N SER A 17 -0.83 -1.62 -0.78
CA SER A 17 -0.04 -2.80 -0.45
C SER A 17 -0.89 -3.89 0.21
N ALA A 18 -0.62 -5.15 -0.09
CA ALA A 18 -1.21 -6.28 0.62
C ALA A 18 -0.26 -7.49 0.70
N HIS A 19 -0.69 -8.53 1.42
CA HIS A 19 0.06 -9.79 1.51
C HIS A 19 -0.30 -10.75 0.38
N THR A 20 -1.41 -11.49 0.51
CA THR A 20 -1.75 -12.61 -0.41
C THR A 20 -3.06 -12.44 -1.15
N ASN A 21 -3.91 -11.47 -0.78
CA ASN A 21 -5.25 -11.35 -1.35
C ASN A 21 -5.25 -10.59 -2.69
N ALA A 22 -4.84 -11.27 -3.76
CA ALA A 22 -4.73 -10.72 -5.12
C ALA A 22 -6.09 -10.28 -5.68
N GLU A 23 -7.15 -11.07 -5.52
CA GLU A 23 -8.49 -10.75 -6.03
C GLU A 23 -8.99 -9.39 -5.51
N ARG A 24 -8.91 -9.19 -4.18
CA ARG A 24 -9.32 -7.91 -3.57
C ARG A 24 -8.39 -6.77 -3.92
N MET A 25 -7.11 -7.03 -4.19
CA MET A 25 -6.18 -6.02 -4.68
C MET A 25 -6.62 -5.54 -6.07
N ILE A 26 -6.90 -6.47 -6.99
CA ILE A 26 -7.33 -6.16 -8.37
C ILE A 26 -8.62 -5.34 -8.35
N GLU A 27 -9.62 -5.73 -7.54
CA GLU A 27 -10.85 -4.96 -7.37
C GLU A 27 -10.57 -3.52 -6.92
N GLN A 28 -9.69 -3.34 -5.92
CA GLN A 28 -9.32 -2.02 -5.42
C GLN A 28 -8.53 -1.22 -6.46
N CYS A 29 -7.66 -1.85 -7.24
CA CYS A 29 -6.90 -1.19 -8.29
C CYS A 29 -7.81 -0.64 -9.39
N ARG A 30 -8.82 -1.42 -9.80
CA ARG A 30 -9.82 -0.98 -10.79
C ARG A 30 -10.75 0.10 -10.24
N GLU A 31 -10.94 0.17 -8.93
CA GLU A 31 -11.76 1.20 -8.28
C GLU A 31 -10.98 2.52 -8.14
N PHE A 32 -9.75 2.45 -7.65
CA PHE A 32 -8.97 3.61 -7.20
C PHE A 32 -7.87 4.06 -8.16
N HIS A 33 -7.48 3.22 -9.13
CA HIS A 33 -6.42 3.50 -10.11
C HIS A 33 -5.11 4.03 -9.50
N PRO A 34 -4.52 3.35 -8.50
CA PRO A 34 -3.27 3.77 -7.90
C PRO A 34 -2.12 3.76 -8.91
N LYS A 35 -1.08 4.55 -8.66
CA LYS A 35 0.13 4.56 -9.50
C LYS A 35 0.92 3.26 -9.36
N THR A 36 1.07 2.78 -8.12
CA THR A 36 1.86 1.60 -7.79
C THR A 36 1.16 0.75 -6.74
N VAL A 37 1.24 -0.57 -6.88
CA VAL A 37 0.76 -1.54 -5.88
C VAL A 37 1.84 -2.54 -5.52
N VAL A 38 1.85 -2.97 -4.25
CA VAL A 38 2.79 -3.96 -3.73
C VAL A 38 2.04 -5.19 -3.24
N MET A 39 2.45 -6.37 -3.70
CA MET A 39 2.08 -7.64 -3.07
C MET A 39 3.32 -8.26 -2.44
N THR A 40 3.31 -8.43 -1.12
CA THR A 40 4.48 -8.99 -0.41
C THR A 40 4.65 -10.50 -0.63
N ASP A 41 3.60 -11.21 -1.05
CA ASP A 41 3.69 -12.57 -1.58
C ASP A 41 3.93 -12.54 -3.09
N GLU A 42 4.95 -13.27 -3.56
CA GLU A 42 5.38 -13.25 -4.97
C GLU A 42 4.34 -13.86 -5.92
N ASN A 43 3.67 -14.94 -5.51
CA ASN A 43 2.63 -15.57 -6.33
C ASN A 43 1.43 -14.62 -6.50
N ALA A 44 1.03 -13.95 -5.42
CA ALA A 44 -0.01 -12.93 -5.48
C ALA A 44 0.41 -11.73 -6.34
N ALA A 45 1.68 -11.32 -6.29
CA ALA A 45 2.21 -10.26 -7.14
C ALA A 45 2.11 -10.60 -8.62
N GLU A 46 2.46 -11.83 -9.00
CA GLU A 46 2.38 -12.29 -10.39
C GLU A 46 0.94 -12.27 -10.91
N ILE A 47 -0.03 -12.76 -10.11
CA ILE A 47 -1.46 -12.72 -10.46
C ILE A 47 -1.92 -11.27 -10.67
N VAL A 48 -1.59 -10.36 -9.74
CA VAL A 48 -1.96 -8.94 -9.84
C VAL A 48 -1.30 -8.28 -11.06
N HIS A 49 -0.04 -8.58 -11.34
CA HIS A 49 0.68 -8.04 -12.48
C HIS A 49 0.03 -8.43 -13.80
N ILE A 50 -0.30 -9.71 -13.99
CA ILE A 50 -0.96 -10.21 -15.21
C ILE A 50 -2.31 -9.51 -15.44
N GLU A 51 -3.10 -9.34 -14.38
CA GLU A 51 -4.43 -8.75 -14.46
C GLU A 51 -4.41 -7.22 -14.67
N LEU A 52 -3.37 -6.53 -14.19
CA LEU A 52 -3.28 -5.06 -14.21
C LEU A 52 -2.29 -4.50 -15.24
N VAL A 53 -1.58 -5.35 -16.00
CA VAL A 53 -0.56 -4.91 -16.97
C VAL A 53 -1.10 -3.89 -18.00
N LYS A 54 -2.40 -3.92 -18.28
CA LYS A 54 -3.06 -3.01 -19.24
C LYS A 54 -3.56 -1.71 -18.61
N ASP A 55 -3.66 -1.65 -17.29
CA ASP A 55 -4.19 -0.50 -16.56
C ASP A 55 -3.12 0.57 -16.27
N GLY A 56 -1.85 0.30 -16.63
CA GLY A 56 -0.74 1.24 -16.42
C GLY A 56 -0.31 1.36 -14.95
N ILE A 57 -0.74 0.41 -14.11
CA ILE A 57 -0.42 0.34 -12.68
C ILE A 57 0.89 -0.42 -12.51
N GLU A 58 1.87 0.19 -11.86
CA GLU A 58 3.13 -0.47 -11.51
C GLU A 58 2.89 -1.52 -10.42
N VAL A 59 3.39 -2.74 -10.59
CA VAL A 59 3.28 -3.82 -9.59
C VAL A 59 4.67 -4.17 -9.07
N LEU A 60 4.88 -3.98 -7.77
CA LEU A 60 6.07 -4.38 -7.04
C LEU A 60 5.79 -5.61 -6.19
N SER A 61 6.83 -6.37 -5.86
CA SER A 61 6.72 -7.60 -5.10
C SER A 61 7.63 -7.63 -3.87
N GLY A 62 7.26 -8.49 -2.92
CA GLY A 62 8.10 -8.81 -1.78
C GLY A 62 8.24 -7.69 -0.75
N ARG A 63 9.16 -7.92 0.19
CA ARG A 63 9.45 -6.97 1.27
C ARG A 63 10.10 -5.70 0.76
N GLU A 64 11.00 -5.81 -0.22
CA GLU A 64 11.72 -4.67 -0.78
C GLU A 64 10.77 -3.69 -1.45
N GLY A 65 9.80 -4.18 -2.24
CA GLY A 65 8.78 -3.32 -2.85
C GLY A 65 7.94 -2.56 -1.81
N LEU A 66 7.65 -3.19 -0.66
CA LEU A 66 6.91 -2.53 0.42
C LEU A 66 7.72 -1.42 1.08
N LEU A 67 9.02 -1.63 1.28
CA LEU A 67 9.92 -0.63 1.86
C LEU A 67 10.18 0.53 0.90
N ASP A 68 10.37 0.23 -0.40
CA ASP A 68 10.45 1.26 -1.45
C ASP A 68 9.21 2.15 -1.40
N LEU A 69 8.02 1.54 -1.46
CA LEU A 69 6.75 2.25 -1.45
C LEU A 69 6.56 3.09 -0.18
N ALA A 70 6.96 2.57 0.99
CA ALA A 70 6.88 3.30 2.25
C ALA A 70 7.86 4.48 2.34
N GLY A 71 8.98 4.44 1.61
CA GLY A 71 9.98 5.50 1.57
C GLY A 71 9.70 6.61 0.54
N ARG A 72 8.63 6.48 -0.27
CA ARG A 72 8.29 7.48 -1.29
C ARG A 72 7.77 8.77 -0.66
N LYS A 73 8.14 9.90 -1.25
CA LYS A 73 7.86 11.26 -0.73
C LYS A 73 6.74 11.98 -1.48
N ASP A 74 6.12 11.34 -2.45
CA ASP A 74 5.04 11.92 -3.26
C ASP A 74 3.64 11.63 -2.68
N VAL A 75 3.58 11.29 -1.39
CA VAL A 75 2.35 11.13 -0.61
C VAL A 75 2.42 11.94 0.68
N GLU A 76 1.29 12.46 1.13
CA GLU A 76 1.20 13.26 2.36
C GLU A 76 0.96 12.38 3.60
N LEU A 77 0.26 11.26 3.42
CA LEU A 77 -0.21 10.39 4.51
C LEU A 77 -0.06 8.91 4.14
N MET A 78 0.56 8.14 5.03
CA MET A 78 0.59 6.68 4.99
C MET A 78 -0.33 6.11 6.08
N LEU A 79 -1.30 5.27 5.69
CA LEU A 79 -2.07 4.46 6.64
C LEU A 79 -1.40 3.10 6.83
N ASN A 80 -0.76 2.87 7.97
CA ASN A 80 -0.19 1.57 8.28
C ASN A 80 -1.18 0.71 9.07
N GLY A 81 -1.66 -0.35 8.42
CA GLY A 81 -2.52 -1.39 9.00
C GLY A 81 -1.80 -2.69 9.38
N LEU A 82 -0.48 -2.79 9.17
CA LEU A 82 0.29 -4.01 9.43
C LEU A 82 0.52 -4.22 10.93
N VAL A 83 0.06 -5.35 11.45
CA VAL A 83 0.21 -5.71 12.87
C VAL A 83 1.59 -6.32 13.16
N GLY A 84 2.13 -6.07 14.35
CA GLY A 84 3.40 -6.61 14.81
C GLY A 84 4.66 -6.06 14.11
N ALA A 85 5.76 -6.79 14.27
CA ALA A 85 7.09 -6.40 13.77
C ALA A 85 7.17 -6.04 12.26
N PRO A 86 6.44 -6.70 11.34
CA PRO A 86 6.48 -6.33 9.92
C PRO A 86 6.04 -4.90 9.62
N GLY A 87 5.24 -4.28 10.50
CA GLY A 87 4.77 -2.91 10.36
C GLY A 87 5.74 -1.84 10.84
N MET A 88 6.76 -2.17 11.64
CA MET A 88 7.67 -1.17 12.21
C MET A 88 8.60 -0.54 11.16
N GLU A 89 9.21 -1.37 10.32
CA GLU A 89 10.17 -0.89 9.32
C GLU A 89 9.51 0.01 8.26
N PRO A 90 8.33 -0.33 7.67
CA PRO A 90 7.64 0.58 6.75
C PRO A 90 7.22 1.89 7.44
N THR A 91 6.82 1.86 8.72
CA THR A 91 6.57 3.08 9.47
C THR A 91 7.82 3.94 9.61
N LEU A 92 8.97 3.32 9.88
CA LEU A 92 10.24 4.04 10.00
C LEU A 92 10.64 4.68 8.66
N GLU A 93 10.47 3.98 7.55
CA GLU A 93 10.75 4.52 6.21
C GLU A 93 9.84 5.72 5.88
N ALA A 94 8.55 5.64 6.19
CA ALA A 94 7.63 6.77 6.00
C ALA A 94 8.00 7.98 6.87
N VAL A 95 8.38 7.75 8.13
CA VAL A 95 8.85 8.83 9.01
C VAL A 95 10.15 9.45 8.49
N ARG A 96 11.10 8.64 8.00
CA ARG A 96 12.34 9.12 7.35
C ARG A 96 12.03 9.92 6.07
N ALA A 97 10.98 9.54 5.36
CA ALA A 97 10.49 10.23 4.18
C ALA A 97 9.76 11.55 4.52
N CYS A 98 9.56 11.87 5.80
CA CYS A 98 8.77 13.01 6.29
C CYS A 98 7.30 12.94 5.87
N VAL A 99 6.76 11.72 5.74
CA VAL A 99 5.35 11.43 5.46
C VAL A 99 4.61 11.23 6.78
N ASP A 100 3.41 11.82 6.92
CA ASP A 100 2.59 11.59 8.11
C ASP A 100 2.14 10.13 8.16
N VAL A 101 2.21 9.51 9.34
CA VAL A 101 1.83 8.09 9.51
C VAL A 101 0.57 7.98 10.37
N ALA A 102 -0.53 7.54 9.78
CA ALA A 102 -1.70 7.08 10.50
C ALA A 102 -1.51 5.62 10.92
N LEU A 103 -1.36 5.38 12.21
CA LEU A 103 -1.21 4.04 12.78
C LEU A 103 -2.59 3.48 13.15
N SER A 104 -2.94 2.32 12.60
CA SER A 104 -4.17 1.61 12.97
C SER A 104 -3.99 0.67 14.17
N ASN A 105 -2.77 0.52 14.68
CA ASN A 105 -2.39 -0.56 15.61
C ASN A 105 -1.86 -0.01 16.94
N LYS A 106 -2.43 -0.49 18.04
CA LYS A 106 -2.12 -0.06 19.42
C LYS A 106 -0.69 -0.41 19.88
N GLU A 107 -0.05 -1.38 19.24
CA GLU A 107 1.30 -1.87 19.58
C GLU A 107 2.44 -0.98 19.07
N SER A 108 2.17 -0.05 18.14
CA SER A 108 3.20 0.88 17.63
C SER A 108 3.46 2.09 18.54
N MET A 109 2.70 2.23 19.63
CA MET A 109 2.81 3.34 20.59
C MET A 109 3.28 2.91 21.99
N VAL A 110 3.68 1.64 22.16
CA VAL A 110 4.17 1.14 23.46
C VAL A 110 5.67 1.40 23.61
#